data_AF-A0A6V8Q0F1-F1
#
_entry.id   AF-A0A6V8Q0F1-F1
#
_cell.length_a   1.000
_cell.length_b   1.000
_cell.length_c   1.000
_cell.angle_alpha   90.00
_cell.angle_beta   90.00
_cell.angle_gamma   90.00
#
_symmetry.space_group_name_H-M   'P 1'
#
loop_
_entity.id
_entity.type
_entity.pdbx_description
1 polymer ?
#
loop_
_entity_poly.entity_id
_entity_poly.type
_entity_poly.pdbx_seq_one_letter_code
_entity_poly.pdbx_strand_id
1 'polypeptide(L)'
;MRKPASFYFFKSKPIVLKDRYEQWRGVAGLLGFTTQERLRVEWMVFYYTAAKEKVTLTAQHFGISRKTFHKWFKRFKDSKYKVRSLADRSRAPHRKRRWEVTLIQEERIRHLRKRYPYYGKKKLKVLYEKEYSEDISTWKIERVIR
;
A
#
# COMPACT_ATOMS: atom_id res chain seq x y z
N MET A 1 59.18 -20.97 -10.75
CA MET A 1 58.64 -19.64 -11.16
C MET A 1 57.13 -19.74 -11.27
N ARG A 2 56.35 -19.00 -10.46
CA ARG A 2 54.88 -18.99 -10.54
C ARG A 2 54.46 -18.12 -11.72
N LYS A 3 53.70 -18.66 -12.68
CA LYS A 3 53.11 -17.88 -13.78
C LYS A 3 52.17 -16.82 -13.18
N PRO A 4 52.25 -15.55 -13.61
CA PRO A 4 51.28 -14.56 -13.16
C PRO A 4 49.89 -14.95 -13.65
N ALA A 5 48.88 -14.82 -12.78
CA ALA A 5 47.50 -15.09 -13.15
C ALA A 5 47.11 -14.15 -14.30
N SER A 6 46.80 -14.72 -15.47
CA SER A 6 46.26 -13.98 -16.60
C SER A 6 44.82 -13.58 -16.25
N PHE A 7 44.63 -12.34 -15.85
CA PHE A 7 43.29 -11.76 -15.74
C PHE A 7 42.80 -11.47 -17.15
N TYR A 8 42.16 -12.45 -17.79
CA TYR A 8 41.40 -12.24 -19.01
C TYR A 8 40.21 -11.33 -18.67
N PHE A 9 40.38 -10.01 -18.83
CA PHE A 9 39.27 -9.09 -18.81
C PHE A 9 38.43 -9.37 -20.07
N PHE A 10 37.35 -10.15 -19.90
CA PHE A 10 36.32 -10.24 -20.93
C PHE A 10 35.84 -8.81 -21.23
N LYS A 11 35.99 -8.37 -22.49
CA LYS A 11 35.46 -7.07 -22.91
C LYS A 11 33.95 -7.09 -22.65
N SER A 12 33.51 -6.33 -21.65
CA SER A 12 32.09 -6.16 -21.38
C SER A 12 31.46 -5.49 -22.59
N LYS A 13 30.26 -5.94 -22.97
CA LYS A 13 29.50 -5.26 -24.02
C LYS A 13 29.31 -3.79 -23.58
N PRO A 14 29.51 -2.81 -24.48
CA PRO A 14 29.33 -1.41 -24.12
C PRO A 14 27.88 -1.20 -23.66
N ILE A 15 27.71 -0.44 -22.57
CA ILE A 15 26.39 -0.08 -22.07
C ILE A 15 25.78 0.91 -23.06
N VAL A 16 24.88 0.43 -23.92
CA VAL A 16 24.14 1.29 -24.82
C VAL A 16 23.11 2.06 -24.00
N LEU A 17 23.27 3.38 -23.91
CA LEU A 17 22.29 4.25 -23.27
C LEU A 17 21.03 4.30 -24.13
N LYS A 18 19.99 3.58 -23.69
CA LYS A 18 18.66 3.66 -24.30
C LYS A 18 18.04 5.03 -24.08
N ASP A 19 17.10 5.38 -24.95
CA ASP A 19 16.30 6.58 -24.79
C ASP A 19 15.60 6.61 -23.42
N ARG A 20 15.44 7.82 -22.86
CA ARG A 20 14.91 8.03 -21.50
C ARG A 20 13.53 7.39 -21.32
N TYR A 21 12.69 7.42 -22.34
CA TYR A 21 11.34 6.89 -22.26
C TYR A 21 11.31 5.36 -22.32
N GLU A 22 12.21 4.75 -23.11
CA GLU A 22 12.41 3.30 -23.12
C GLU A 22 12.90 2.78 -21.77
N GLN A 23 13.80 3.53 -21.12
CA GLN A 23 14.25 3.21 -19.77
C GLN A 23 13.07 3.18 -18.79
N TRP A 24 12.14 4.13 -18.88
CA TRP A 24 10.98 4.15 -18.00
C TRP A 24 10.08 2.94 -18.19
N ARG A 25 9.82 2.54 -19.44
CA ARG A 25 9.07 1.32 -19.76
C ARG A 25 9.78 0.07 -19.26
N GLY A 26 11.09 -0.02 -19.46
CA GLY A 26 11.92 -1.13 -18.97
C GLY A 26 11.88 -1.26 -17.45
N VAL A 27 12.03 -0.14 -16.73
CA VAL A 27 11.94 -0.11 -15.26
C VAL A 27 10.55 -0.52 -14.78
N ALA A 28 9.48 -0.11 -15.47
CA ALA A 28 8.12 -0.54 -15.12
C ALA A 28 7.95 -2.07 -15.27
N GLY A 29 8.56 -2.66 -16.31
CA GLY A 29 8.61 -4.12 -16.49
C GLY A 29 9.36 -4.81 -15.35
N LEU A 30 10.54 -4.32 -15.00
CA LEU A 30 11.37 -4.87 -13.92
C LEU A 30 10.70 -4.76 -12.54
N LEU A 31 9.94 -3.68 -12.28
CA LEU A 31 9.23 -3.48 -11.01
C LEU A 31 7.94 -4.31 -10.89
N GLY A 32 7.56 -5.06 -11.92
CA GLY A 32 6.34 -5.87 -11.90
C GLY A 32 5.05 -5.04 -11.87
N PHE A 33 5.06 -3.86 -12.51
CA PHE A 33 3.90 -2.97 -12.51
C PHE A 33 2.67 -3.63 -13.11
N THR A 34 1.52 -3.39 -12.48
CA THR A 34 0.19 -3.73 -12.99
C THR A 34 -0.14 -2.95 -14.26
N THR A 35 -1.16 -3.37 -15.00
CA THR A 35 -1.60 -2.70 -16.24
C THR A 35 -1.92 -1.21 -16.02
N GLN A 36 -2.56 -0.88 -14.90
CA GLN A 36 -2.89 0.52 -14.57
C GLN A 36 -1.66 1.37 -14.25
N GLU A 37 -0.65 0.78 -13.61
CA GLU A 37 0.60 1.48 -13.29
C GLU A 37 1.44 1.70 -14.55
N ARG A 38 1.49 0.71 -15.45
CA ARG A 38 2.12 0.85 -16.78
C ARG A 38 1.43 1.94 -17.60
N LEU A 39 0.10 2.01 -17.56
CA LEU A 39 -0.66 3.08 -18.21
C LEU A 39 -0.24 4.48 -17.72
N ARG A 40 0.03 4.64 -16.41
CA ARG A 40 0.52 5.92 -15.86
C ARG A 40 1.94 6.26 -16.34
N VAL A 41 2.77 5.25 -16.62
CA VAL A 41 4.08 5.46 -17.26
C VAL A 41 3.88 5.98 -18.68
N GLU A 42 2.95 5.41 -19.44
CA GLU A 42 2.61 5.89 -20.78
C GLU A 42 2.05 7.32 -20.77
N TRP A 43 1.32 7.74 -19.73
CA TRP A 43 0.93 9.14 -19.59
C TRP A 43 2.14 10.08 -19.55
N MET A 44 3.19 9.69 -18.82
CA MET A 44 4.41 10.49 -18.71
C MET A 44 5.18 10.47 -20.04
N VAL A 45 5.29 9.32 -20.70
CA VAL A 45 5.96 9.20 -22.00
C VAL A 45 5.25 10.05 -23.06
N PHE A 46 3.93 9.92 -23.18
CA PHE A 46 3.12 10.69 -24.14
C PHE A 46 3.19 12.20 -23.87
N TYR A 47 3.19 12.59 -22.59
CA TYR A 47 3.29 14.00 -22.18
C TYR A 47 4.56 14.67 -22.74
N TYR A 48 5.70 13.99 -22.66
CA TYR A 48 6.97 14.53 -23.14
C TYR A 48 7.20 14.34 -24.65
N THR A 49 6.66 13.28 -25.25
CA THR A 49 6.90 12.97 -26.67
C THR A 49 5.89 13.66 -27.59
N ALA A 50 4.63 13.26 -27.53
CA ALA A 50 3.59 13.70 -28.46
C ALA A 50 2.91 15.00 -28.01
N ALA A 51 2.66 15.17 -26.72
CA ALA A 51 1.89 16.30 -26.21
C ALA A 51 2.73 17.58 -26.03
N LYS A 52 4.06 17.52 -26.17
CA LYS A 52 4.99 18.65 -25.98
C LYS A 52 4.70 19.42 -24.68
N GLU A 53 4.57 18.69 -23.58
CA GLU A 53 4.29 19.19 -22.23
C GLU A 53 2.89 19.83 -22.04
N LYS A 54 1.94 19.54 -22.94
CA LYS A 54 0.54 19.97 -22.78
C LYS A 54 -0.27 18.92 -22.03
N VAL A 55 -0.66 19.26 -20.79
CA VAL A 55 -1.49 18.40 -19.93
C VAL A 55 -2.88 18.17 -20.52
N THR A 56 -3.46 19.18 -21.17
CA THR A 56 -4.80 19.12 -21.80
C THR A 56 -4.87 18.00 -22.84
N LEU A 57 -3.89 17.96 -23.75
CA LEU A 57 -3.80 16.95 -24.81
C LEU A 57 -3.59 15.55 -24.23
N THR A 58 -2.74 15.42 -23.22
CA THR A 58 -2.49 14.14 -22.56
C THR A 58 -3.76 13.63 -21.86
N ALA A 59 -4.45 14.51 -21.14
CA ALA A 59 -5.68 14.17 -20.43
C ALA A 59 -6.80 13.74 -21.41
N GLN A 60 -6.94 14.44 -22.52
CA GLN A 60 -7.89 14.12 -23.58
C GLN A 60 -7.58 12.77 -24.24
N HIS A 61 -6.31 12.52 -24.58
CA HIS A 61 -5.87 11.28 -25.23
C HIS A 61 -6.15 10.03 -24.39
N PHE A 62 -5.91 10.09 -23.08
CA PHE A 62 -6.13 8.95 -22.18
C PHE A 62 -7.51 8.93 -21.50
N GLY A 63 -8.40 9.88 -21.81
CA GLY A 63 -9.73 9.97 -21.20
C GLY A 63 -9.71 10.21 -19.68
N ILE A 64 -8.71 10.94 -19.18
CA ILE A 64 -8.57 11.24 -17.75
C ILE A 64 -8.82 12.71 -17.43
N SER A 65 -9.19 13.01 -16.19
CA SER A 65 -9.25 14.40 -15.75
C SER A 65 -7.84 15.01 -15.67
N ARG A 66 -7.72 16.31 -16.02
CA ARG A 66 -6.47 17.07 -15.85
C ARG A 66 -5.96 17.03 -14.41
N LYS A 67 -6.87 17.05 -13.43
CA LYS A 67 -6.56 16.96 -11.99
C LYS A 67 -5.86 15.63 -11.65
N THR A 68 -6.33 14.53 -12.23
CA THR A 68 -5.71 13.21 -12.07
C THR A 68 -4.29 13.22 -12.63
N PHE A 69 -4.09 13.75 -13.84
CA PHE A 69 -2.75 13.87 -14.42
C PHE A 69 -1.82 14.71 -13.55
N HIS A 70 -2.23 15.91 -13.15
CA HIS A 70 -1.42 16.80 -12.30
C HIS A 70 -1.03 16.14 -10.97
N LYS A 71 -1.93 15.37 -10.33
CA LYS A 71 -1.63 14.62 -9.11
C LYS A 71 -0.47 13.64 -9.32
N TRP A 72 -0.54 12.84 -10.38
CA TRP A 72 0.49 11.84 -10.68
C TRP A 72 1.78 12.47 -11.20
N PHE A 73 1.68 13.52 -12.02
CA PHE A 73 2.82 14.26 -12.53
C PHE A 73 3.60 14.95 -11.41
N LYS A 74 2.92 15.60 -10.46
CA LYS A 74 3.54 16.19 -9.27
C LYS A 74 4.30 15.12 -8.49
N ARG A 75 3.66 13.97 -8.21
CA ARG A 75 4.29 12.84 -7.53
C ARG A 75 5.53 12.31 -8.27
N PHE A 76 5.48 12.26 -9.59
CA PHE A 76 6.60 11.84 -10.43
C PHE A 76 7.76 12.82 -10.39
N LYS A 77 7.48 14.13 -10.51
CA LYS A 77 8.46 15.22 -10.41
C LYS A 77 9.12 15.27 -9.03
N ASP A 78 8.33 15.20 -7.95
CA ASP A 78 8.83 15.21 -6.57
C ASP A 78 9.76 14.03 -6.28
N SER A 79 9.56 12.89 -6.95
CA SER A 79 10.42 11.71 -6.84
C SER A 79 11.73 11.77 -7.63
N LYS A 80 11.99 12.89 -8.34
CA LYS A 80 13.06 13.04 -9.33
C LYS A 80 12.91 12.08 -10.52
N TYR A 81 11.71 11.97 -11.08
CA TYR A 81 11.38 11.14 -12.26
C TYR A 81 11.62 9.64 -12.07
N LYS A 82 11.43 9.13 -10.84
CA LYS A 82 11.54 7.69 -10.56
C LYS A 82 10.23 6.98 -10.91
N VAL A 83 10.30 5.98 -11.78
CA VAL A 83 9.12 5.19 -12.21
C VAL A 83 8.39 4.55 -11.03
N ARG A 84 9.10 4.10 -9.99
CA ARG A 84 8.51 3.55 -8.75
C ARG A 84 7.47 4.47 -8.11
N SER A 85 7.56 5.78 -8.33
CA SER A 85 6.58 6.73 -7.82
C SER A 85 5.22 6.66 -8.53
N LEU A 86 5.10 6.00 -9.68
CA LEU A 86 3.82 5.84 -10.40
C LEU A 86 3.04 4.59 -9.95
N ALA A 87 3.65 3.79 -9.07
CA ALA A 87 2.99 2.65 -8.44
C ALA A 87 1.83 3.09 -7.53
N ASP A 88 0.83 2.24 -7.38
CA ASP A 88 -0.23 2.43 -6.41
C ASP A 88 0.33 2.40 -4.98
N ARG A 89 -0.23 3.25 -4.13
CA ARG A 89 0.07 3.23 -2.69
C ARG A 89 -1.02 2.43 -1.99
N SER A 90 -0.67 1.92 -0.83
CA SER A 90 -1.66 1.33 0.07
C SER A 90 -2.82 2.30 0.28
N ARG A 91 -4.04 1.81 0.06
CA ARG A 91 -5.28 2.51 0.38
C ARG A 91 -5.70 2.27 1.84
N ALA A 92 -4.97 1.43 2.57
CA ALA A 92 -5.28 1.13 3.95
C ALA A 92 -5.03 2.35 4.83
N PRO A 93 -5.91 2.64 5.80
CA PRO A 93 -5.70 3.73 6.74
C PRO A 93 -4.44 3.48 7.58
N HIS A 94 -3.68 4.54 7.85
CA HIS A 94 -2.48 4.47 8.69
C HIS A 94 -2.79 3.97 10.12
N ARG A 95 -3.95 4.36 10.67
CA ARG A 95 -4.41 3.94 12.00
C ARG A 95 -5.72 3.17 11.86
N LYS A 96 -5.64 1.85 11.99
CA LYS A 96 -6.82 0.99 12.17
C LYS A 96 -7.27 1.03 13.62
N ARG A 97 -8.58 0.93 13.87
CA ARG A 97 -9.11 0.76 15.24
C ARG A 97 -8.50 -0.50 15.85
N ARG A 98 -7.84 -0.35 16.99
CA ARG A 98 -7.34 -1.48 17.77
C ARG A 98 -8.47 -1.98 18.67
N TRP A 99 -8.36 -3.23 19.07
CA TRP A 99 -9.25 -3.76 20.09
C TRP A 99 -9.03 -3.02 21.41
N GLU A 100 -10.12 -2.57 22.02
CA GLU A 100 -10.07 -1.71 23.22
C GLU A 100 -10.17 -2.50 24.52
N VAL A 101 -10.64 -3.74 24.46
CA VAL A 101 -10.80 -4.58 25.66
C VAL A 101 -9.43 -5.06 26.08
N THR A 102 -9.10 -4.87 27.35
CA THR A 102 -7.83 -5.33 27.92
C THR A 102 -7.87 -6.83 28.15
N LEU A 103 -6.70 -7.46 28.29
CA LEU A 103 -6.61 -8.91 28.57
C LEU A 103 -7.39 -9.29 29.84
N ILE A 104 -7.31 -8.45 30.88
CA ILE A 104 -8.04 -8.63 32.13
C ILE A 104 -9.55 -8.64 31.89
N GLN A 105 -10.05 -7.69 31.11
CA GLN A 105 -11.48 -7.63 30.77
C GLN A 105 -11.92 -8.87 29.96
N GLU A 106 -11.08 -9.35 29.03
CA GLU A 106 -11.37 -10.60 28.30
C GLU A 106 -11.45 -11.81 29.23
N GLU A 107 -10.50 -11.96 30.15
CA GLU A 107 -10.49 -13.07 31.11
C GLU A 107 -11.72 -13.05 32.02
N ARG A 108 -12.08 -11.88 32.53
CA ARG A 108 -13.30 -11.68 33.33
C ARG A 108 -14.56 -12.06 32.55
N ILE A 109 -14.66 -11.66 31.28
CA ILE A 109 -15.78 -12.03 30.40
C ILE A 109 -15.81 -13.55 30.16
N ARG A 110 -14.65 -14.17 29.88
CA ARG A 110 -14.54 -15.63 29.72
C ARG A 110 -14.93 -16.37 31.00
N HIS A 111 -14.53 -15.87 32.16
CA HIS A 111 -14.86 -16.44 33.46
C HIS A 111 -16.38 -16.36 33.74
N LEU A 112 -17.00 -15.20 33.50
CA LEU A 112 -18.45 -15.05 33.59
C LEU A 112 -19.20 -15.98 32.62
N ARG A 113 -18.70 -16.13 31.39
CA ARG A 113 -19.29 -17.05 30.40
C ARG A 113 -19.20 -18.51 30.83
N LYS A 114 -18.09 -18.92 31.48
CA LYS A 114 -17.93 -20.27 32.04
C LYS A 114 -18.87 -20.53 33.22
N ARG A 115 -19.04 -19.55 34.13
CA ARG A 115 -19.96 -19.67 35.27
C ARG A 115 -21.43 -19.64 34.85
N TYR A 116 -21.78 -18.88 33.81
CA TYR A 116 -23.16 -18.74 33.32
C TYR A 116 -23.29 -19.05 31.82
N PRO A 117 -23.24 -20.33 31.40
CA PRO A 117 -23.24 -20.72 29.98
C PRO A 117 -24.50 -20.31 29.20
N TYR A 118 -25.66 -20.27 29.87
CA TYR A 118 -26.94 -19.95 29.24
C TYR A 118 -27.22 -18.44 29.16
N TYR A 119 -26.37 -17.60 29.75
CA TYR A 119 -26.64 -16.16 29.83
C TYR A 119 -26.15 -15.45 28.57
N GLY A 120 -27.04 -14.65 27.97
CA GLY A 120 -26.71 -13.79 26.84
C GLY A 120 -25.91 -12.56 27.24
N LYS A 121 -25.33 -11.87 26.24
CA LYS A 121 -24.47 -10.68 26.41
C LYS A 121 -25.04 -9.58 27.31
N LYS A 122 -26.36 -9.36 27.29
CA LYS A 122 -27.02 -8.36 28.15
C LYS A 122 -26.99 -8.76 29.64
N LYS A 123 -27.25 -10.03 29.95
CA LYS A 123 -27.18 -10.54 31.34
C LYS A 123 -25.74 -10.54 31.85
N LEU A 124 -24.79 -10.94 31.00
CA LEU A 124 -23.37 -10.92 31.34
C LEU A 124 -22.85 -9.50 31.57
N LYS A 125 -23.36 -8.49 30.86
CA LYS A 125 -23.04 -7.08 31.12
C LYS A 125 -23.42 -6.67 32.55
N VAL A 126 -24.66 -6.97 32.96
CA VAL A 126 -25.15 -6.63 34.31
C VAL A 126 -24.32 -7.33 35.39
N LEU A 127 -23.93 -8.59 35.17
CA LEU A 127 -23.05 -9.30 36.10
C LEU A 127 -21.64 -8.71 36.14
N TYR A 128 -21.09 -8.36 34.98
CA TYR A 128 -19.76 -7.74 34.88
C TYR A 128 -19.71 -6.41 35.64
N GLU A 129 -20.71 -5.55 35.45
CA GLU A 129 -20.84 -4.27 36.15
C GLU A 129 -20.97 -4.46 37.67
N LYS A 130 -21.75 -5.45 38.12
CA LYS A 130 -21.92 -5.77 39.54
C LYS A 130 -20.65 -6.31 40.21
N GLU A 131 -19.87 -7.13 39.51
CA GLU A 131 -18.69 -7.78 40.09
C GLU A 131 -17.41 -6.93 40.01
N TYR A 132 -17.24 -6.16 38.92
CA TYR A 132 -16.00 -5.44 38.63
C TYR A 132 -16.15 -3.92 38.65
N SER A 133 -17.36 -3.38 38.90
CA SER A 133 -17.64 -1.93 38.95
C SER A 133 -17.17 -1.17 37.71
N GLU A 134 -17.19 -1.83 36.56
CA GLU A 134 -16.73 -1.31 35.26
C GLU A 134 -17.84 -1.51 34.21
N ASP A 135 -18.12 -0.49 33.39
CA ASP A 135 -19.03 -0.62 32.25
C ASP A 135 -18.30 -1.19 31.03
N ILE A 136 -18.88 -2.25 30.43
CA ILE A 136 -18.42 -2.80 29.16
C ILE A 136 -19.60 -2.88 28.19
N SER A 137 -19.36 -2.47 26.94
CA SER A 137 -20.39 -2.54 25.91
C SER A 137 -20.77 -3.99 25.59
N THR A 138 -22.04 -4.23 25.28
CA THR A 138 -22.55 -5.57 24.96
C THR A 138 -21.85 -6.18 23.74
N TRP A 139 -21.46 -5.36 22.76
CA TRP A 139 -20.64 -5.78 21.62
C TRP A 139 -19.24 -6.23 22.00
N LYS A 140 -18.63 -5.61 23.02
CA LYS A 140 -17.33 -6.01 23.51
C LYS A 140 -17.39 -7.42 24.10
N ILE A 141 -18.41 -7.69 24.91
CA ILE A 141 -18.71 -9.01 25.49
C ILE A 141 -18.98 -10.05 24.39
N GLU A 142 -19.83 -9.73 23.42
CA GLU A 142 -20.18 -10.63 22.33
C GLU A 142 -18.98 -11.01 21.48
N ARG A 143 -18.09 -10.06 21.17
CA ARG A 143 -16.87 -10.33 20.40
C ARG A 143 -15.91 -11.25 21.14
N VAL A 144 -15.87 -11.21 22.48
CA VAL A 144 -15.04 -12.13 23.28
C VAL A 144 -15.63 -13.54 23.34
N ILE A 145 -16.96 -13.66 23.26
CA ILE A 145 -17.67 -14.95 23.35
C ILE A 145 -17.75 -15.66 22.00
N ARG A 146 -17.85 -14.92 20.90
CA ARG A 146 -17.89 -15.46 19.53
C ARG A 146 -16.57 -16.10 19.13
#